data_AF-A0A3B4FA30-F1
#
_entry.id   AF-A0A3B4FA30-F1
#
_cell.length_a   1.000
_cell.length_b   1.000
_cell.length_c   1.000
_cell.angle_alpha   90.00
_cell.angle_beta   90.00
_cell.angle_gamma   90.00
#
_symmetry.space_group_name_H-M   'P 1'
#
loop_
_entity.id
_entity.type
_entity.pdbx_description
1 polymer ?
#
loop_
_entity_poly.entity_id
_entity_poly.type
_entity_poly.pdbx_seq_one_letter_code
_entity_poly.pdbx_strand_id
1 'polypeptide(L)'
;TADDSAGSRKIELFHLCENICPRHDEVMKIFCRTDQRCICYLCLMDEHKDHVTVSAAAERAEKQKGLGRNRQKFLQRIQEREKDVKMLHRRGEAINLPADKAFREC
;
A
#
# COMPACT_ATOMS: atom_id res chain seq x y z
N THR A 1 4.65 29.04 31.77
CA THR A 1 3.40 28.25 31.81
C THR A 1 2.93 28.06 30.39
N ALA A 2 2.43 26.84 30.08
CA ALA A 2 2.22 26.23 28.76
C ALA A 2 3.54 25.99 28.00
N ASP A 3 4.24 24.87 28.13
CA ASP A 3 3.90 23.48 27.75
C ASP A 3 3.51 23.34 26.27
N ASP A 4 4.49 22.93 25.46
CA ASP A 4 4.29 22.38 24.12
C ASP A 4 5.25 21.17 23.96
N SER A 5 5.08 20.21 24.87
CA SER A 5 5.49 18.84 24.61
C SER A 5 4.40 18.14 23.81
N ALA A 6 4.67 17.81 22.55
CA ALA A 6 4.15 16.67 21.77
C ALA A 6 3.83 17.09 20.32
N GLY A 7 4.71 16.76 19.39
CA GLY A 7 4.43 17.03 17.98
C GLY A 7 5.33 16.36 16.97
N SER A 8 6.53 15.92 17.36
CA SER A 8 7.27 14.95 16.57
C SER A 8 6.60 13.60 16.81
N ARG A 9 5.51 13.34 16.07
CA ARG A 9 4.99 11.99 15.84
C ARG A 9 6.18 11.18 15.35
N LYS A 10 6.82 10.52 16.31
CA LYS A 10 7.73 9.41 16.12
C LYS A 10 6.92 8.46 15.26
N ILE A 11 7.13 8.53 13.95
CA ILE A 11 6.79 7.43 13.07
C ILE A 11 7.83 6.37 13.43
N GLU A 12 7.71 5.80 14.64
CA GLU A 12 8.15 4.46 14.94
C GLU A 12 7.21 3.57 14.13
N LEU A 13 7.49 3.56 12.83
CA LEU A 13 6.96 2.65 11.84
C LEU A 13 7.57 1.29 12.14
N PHE A 14 7.15 0.74 13.29
CA PHE A 14 6.82 -0.64 13.50
C PHE A 14 7.48 -1.54 12.46
N HIS A 15 8.72 -1.89 12.75
CA HIS A 15 9.50 -2.86 12.00
C HIS A 15 8.60 -4.08 11.80
N LEU A 16 8.20 -4.35 10.56
CA LEU A 16 7.03 -5.18 10.20
C LEU A 16 7.07 -6.64 10.69
N CYS A 17 8.13 -7.06 11.39
CA CYS A 17 8.23 -8.25 12.25
C CYS A 17 9.45 -8.10 13.21
N GLU A 18 9.51 -7.05 14.02
CA GLU A 18 10.41 -7.01 15.19
C GLU A 18 9.61 -6.76 16.45
N ASN A 19 8.63 -7.63 16.66
CA ASN A 19 7.92 -7.72 17.92
C ASN A 19 8.53 -8.84 18.76
N ILE A 20 8.49 -8.65 20.07
CA ILE A 20 8.80 -9.70 21.02
C ILE A 20 7.59 -10.63 21.14
N CYS A 21 7.83 -11.93 21.16
CA CYS A 21 6.80 -12.94 21.35
C CYS A 21 6.21 -12.83 22.76
N PRO A 22 4.91 -12.56 22.92
CA PRO A 22 4.33 -12.36 24.25
C PRO A 22 4.35 -13.64 25.11
N ARG A 23 4.52 -14.81 24.49
CA ARG A 23 4.57 -16.11 25.17
C ARG A 23 5.97 -16.54 25.57
N HIS A 24 6.95 -16.12 24.79
CA HIS A 24 8.30 -16.67 24.84
C HIS A 24 9.38 -15.62 25.09
N ASP A 25 9.01 -14.34 25.13
CA ASP A 25 9.91 -13.19 25.25
C ASP A 25 11.03 -13.16 24.18
N GLU A 26 10.76 -13.76 23.02
CA GLU A 26 11.72 -13.94 21.93
C GLU A 26 11.37 -13.11 20.70
N VAL A 27 12.38 -12.63 19.97
CA VAL A 27 12.15 -11.83 18.76
C VAL A 27 11.43 -12.66 17.68
N MET A 28 10.34 -12.14 17.13
CA MET A 28 9.58 -12.78 16.06
C MET A 28 10.24 -12.58 14.69
N LYS A 29 11.17 -13.46 14.30
CA LYS A 29 11.91 -13.37 13.03
C LYS A 29 11.36 -14.22 11.90
N ILE A 30 10.29 -14.99 12.15
CA ILE A 30 9.74 -15.98 11.22
C ILE A 30 8.32 -15.55 10.85
N PHE A 31 7.92 -15.71 9.60
CA PHE A 31 6.55 -15.46 9.16
C PHE A 31 5.88 -16.79 8.80
N CYS A 32 4.78 -17.09 9.48
CA CYS A 32 3.92 -18.22 9.13
C CYS A 32 2.94 -17.77 8.04
N ARG A 33 3.02 -18.36 6.86
CA ARG A 33 2.12 -18.08 5.73
C ARG A 33 0.74 -18.67 5.93
N THR A 34 0.66 -19.84 6.55
CA THR A 34 -0.62 -20.50 6.88
C THR A 34 -1.47 -19.58 7.77
N ASP A 35 -0.88 -19.04 8.84
CA ASP A 35 -1.59 -18.18 9.80
C ASP A 35 -1.44 -16.69 9.56
N GLN A 36 -0.70 -16.31 8.52
CA GLN A 36 -0.39 -14.93 8.12
C GLN A 36 0.12 -14.02 9.25
N ARG A 37 1.00 -14.54 10.12
CA ARG A 37 1.54 -13.79 11.27
C ARG A 37 3.02 -14.02 11.50
N CYS A 38 3.68 -13.06 12.13
CA CYS A 38 5.06 -13.24 12.60
C CYS A 38 5.06 -14.10 13.88
N ILE A 39 6.04 -14.98 14.01
CA ILE A 39 6.23 -15.89 15.15
C ILE A 39 7.72 -15.93 15.54
N CYS A 40 8.01 -16.36 16.78
CA CYS A 40 9.38 -16.67 17.20
C CYS A 40 9.74 -18.13 16.89
N TYR A 41 11.01 -18.50 17.10
CA TYR A 41 11.50 -19.85 16.87
C TYR A 41 10.82 -20.91 17.75
N LEU A 42 10.49 -20.58 19.01
CA LEU A 42 9.79 -21.50 19.91
C LEU A 42 8.37 -21.82 19.42
N CYS A 43 7.63 -20.81 18.94
CA CYS A 43 6.34 -21.02 18.28
C CYS A 43 6.46 -21.91 17.02
N LEU A 44 7.55 -21.78 16.26
CA LEU A 44 7.81 -22.65 15.10
C LEU A 44 8.02 -24.11 15.52
N MET A 45 8.71 -24.37 16.63
CA MET A 45 8.99 -25.74 17.08
C MET A 45 7.79 -26.41 17.77
N ASP A 46 6.80 -25.63 18.19
CA ASP A 46 5.57 -26.08 18.84
C ASP A 46 4.39 -26.01 17.86
N GLU A 47 3.50 -25.04 18.01
CA GLU A 47 2.22 -24.93 17.28
C GLU A 47 2.35 -24.80 15.75
N HIS A 48 3.45 -24.24 15.25
CA HIS A 48 3.61 -23.95 13.81
C HIS A 48 4.57 -24.89 13.09
N LYS A 49 4.93 -26.03 13.68
CA LYS A 49 5.95 -26.96 13.16
C LYS A 49 5.68 -27.43 11.73
N ASP A 50 4.42 -27.71 11.42
CA ASP A 50 4.00 -28.24 10.13
C ASP A 50 3.41 -27.16 9.20
N HIS A 51 3.49 -25.89 9.60
CA HIS A 51 2.98 -24.78 8.79
C HIS A 51 4.01 -24.31 7.76
N VAL A 52 3.50 -23.72 6.68
CA VAL A 52 4.38 -23.08 5.69
C VAL A 52 4.95 -21.81 6.31
N THR A 53 6.26 -21.82 6.56
CA THR A 53 6.96 -20.68 7.16
C THR A 53 8.13 -20.21 6.29
N VAL A 54 8.44 -18.93 6.42
CA VAL A 54 9.59 -18.27 5.76
C VAL A 54 10.21 -17.29 6.75
N SER A 55 11.40 -16.75 6.43
CA SER A 55 11.92 -15.63 7.22
C SER A 55 11.03 -14.40 7.05
N ALA A 56 10.84 -13.65 8.12
CA ALA A 56 10.07 -12.41 8.07
C ALA A 56 10.65 -11.40 7.07
N ALA A 57 11.97 -11.36 6.93
CA ALA A 57 12.66 -10.50 5.97
C ALA A 57 12.32 -10.87 4.51
N ALA A 58 12.29 -12.17 4.19
CA ALA A 58 11.95 -12.64 2.85
C ALA A 58 10.49 -12.32 2.51
N GLU A 59 9.55 -12.60 3.42
CA GLU A 59 8.14 -12.27 3.22
C GLU A 59 7.93 -10.76 3.02
N ARG A 60 8.61 -9.94 3.83
CA ARG A 60 8.55 -8.48 3.69
C ARG A 60 9.04 -8.02 2.32
N ALA A 61 10.17 -8.56 1.84
CA ALA A 61 10.69 -8.22 0.53
C ALA A 61 9.71 -8.60 -0.59
N GLU A 62 9.06 -9.76 -0.49
CA GLU A 62 8.04 -10.21 -1.45
C GLU A 62 6.81 -9.30 -1.45
N LYS A 63 6.25 -9.01 -0.27
CA LYS A 63 5.10 -8.11 -0.13
C LYS A 63 5.41 -6.70 -0.63
N GLN A 64 6.58 -6.17 -0.33
CA GLN A 64 7.00 -4.84 -0.81
C GLN A 64 7.13 -4.79 -2.33
N LYS A 65 7.66 -5.85 -2.97
CA LYS A 65 7.64 -5.96 -4.44
C LYS A 65 6.21 -5.96 -4.99
N GLY A 66 5.29 -6.68 -4.34
CA GLY A 66 3.87 -6.68 -4.69
C GLY A 66 3.23 -5.29 -4.61
N LEU A 67 3.48 -4.57 -3.52
CA LEU A 67 3.00 -3.20 -3.32
C LEU A 67 3.56 -2.25 -4.38
N GLY A 68 4.85 -2.34 -4.71
CA GLY A 68 5.48 -1.55 -5.77
C GLY A 68 4.81 -1.76 -7.13
N ARG A 69 4.55 -3.02 -7.51
CA ARG A 69 3.82 -3.35 -8.75
C ARG A 69 2.39 -2.79 -8.75
N ASN A 70 1.68 -2.92 -7.63
CA ASN A 70 0.30 -2.40 -7.53
C ASN A 70 0.27 -0.87 -7.64
N ARG A 71 1.24 -0.18 -7.02
CA ARG A 71 1.40 1.27 -7.14
C ARG A 71 1.62 1.69 -8.59
N GLN A 72 2.50 1.00 -9.32
CA GLN A 72 2.74 1.29 -10.74
C GLN A 72 1.47 1.10 -11.57
N LYS A 73 0.74 -0.01 -11.39
CA LYS A 73 -0.54 -0.25 -12.09
C LYS A 73 -1.56 0.84 -11.80
N PHE A 74 -1.65 1.30 -10.55
CA PHE A 74 -2.58 2.36 -10.18
C PHE A 74 -2.23 3.70 -10.85
N LEU A 75 -0.96 4.09 -10.84
CA LEU A 75 -0.49 5.31 -11.50
C LEU A 75 -0.74 5.28 -13.01
N GLN A 76 -0.50 4.13 -13.66
CA GLN A 76 -0.80 3.97 -15.08
C GLN A 76 -2.30 4.18 -15.36
N ARG A 77 -3.18 3.57 -14.56
CA ARG A 77 -4.64 3.74 -14.71
C ARG A 77 -5.06 5.19 -14.52
N ILE A 78 -4.47 5.91 -13.57
CA ILE A 78 -4.75 7.35 -13.40
C ILE A 78 -4.37 8.11 -14.67
N GLN A 79 -3.16 7.90 -15.18
CA GLN A 79 -2.69 8.59 -16.37
C GLN A 79 -3.55 8.31 -17.61
N GLU A 80 -4.02 7.08 -17.78
CA GLU A 80 -4.97 6.70 -18.84
C GLU A 80 -6.28 7.48 -18.69
N ARG A 81 -6.84 7.53 -17.48
CA ARG A 81 -8.09 8.26 -17.21
C ARG A 81 -7.93 9.77 -17.40
N GLU A 82 -6.80 10.35 -17.04
CA GLU A 82 -6.53 11.76 -17.31
C GLU A 82 -6.49 12.07 -18.82
N LYS A 83 -5.95 11.15 -19.63
CA LYS A 83 -5.97 11.28 -21.09
C LYS A 83 -7.39 11.17 -21.65
N ASP A 84 -8.17 10.20 -21.15
CA ASP A 84 -9.57 10.03 -21.54
C ASP A 84 -10.38 11.31 -21.27
N VAL A 85 -10.25 11.88 -20.07
CA VAL A 85 -10.93 13.12 -19.68
C VAL A 85 -10.54 14.28 -20.60
N LYS A 86 -9.25 14.45 -20.89
CA LYS A 86 -8.76 15.51 -21.81
C LYS A 86 -9.34 15.34 -23.22
N MET A 87 -9.45 14.12 -23.73
CA MET A 87 -10.03 13.83 -25.04
C MET A 87 -11.53 14.15 -25.04
N LEU A 88 -12.26 13.70 -24.03
CA LEU A 88 -13.70 13.95 -23.90
C LEU A 88 -14.00 15.44 -23.82
N HIS A 89 -13.18 16.20 -23.09
CA HIS A 89 -13.32 17.65 -23.00
C HIS A 89 -13.19 18.33 -24.37
N ARG A 90 -12.13 18.02 -25.13
CA ARG A 90 -11.93 18.56 -26.50
C ARG A 90 -13.09 18.21 -27.43
N ARG A 91 -13.61 16.98 -27.34
CA ARG A 91 -14.77 16.54 -28.13
C ARG A 91 -16.02 17.32 -27.75
N GLY A 92 -16.23 17.57 -26.46
CA GLY A 92 -17.33 18.40 -25.96
C GLY A 92 -17.25 19.83 -26.49
N GLU A 93 -16.08 20.46 -26.44
CA GLU A 93 -15.87 21.81 -27.00
C GLU A 93 -16.18 21.84 -28.51
N ALA A 94 -15.68 20.87 -29.28
CA ALA A 94 -15.91 20.79 -30.72
C ALA A 94 -17.40 20.65 -31.10
N ILE A 95 -18.23 20.07 -30.22
CA ILE A 95 -19.68 19.98 -30.43
C ILE A 95 -20.36 21.33 -30.15
N ASN A 96 -19.85 22.13 -29.21
CA ASN A 96 -20.43 23.43 -28.84
C ASN A 96 -20.05 24.56 -29.82
N LEU A 97 -18.87 24.49 -30.46
CA LEU A 97 -18.41 25.49 -31.42
C LEU A 97 -19.39 25.77 -32.59
N PRO A 98 -19.99 24.76 -33.24
CA PRO A 98 -21.01 24.97 -34.28
C PRO A 98 -22.30 25.61 -33.75
N ALA A 99 -22.76 25.23 -32.54
CA ALA A 99 -23.97 25.76 -31.94
C ALA A 99 -23.83 27.26 -31.61
N ASP A 100 -22.67 27.65 -31.10
CA ASP A 100 -22.34 29.05 -30.78
C ASP A 100 -22.10 29.93 -32.02
N LYS A 101 -21.79 29.33 -33.18
CA LYS A 101 -21.63 30.04 -34.45
C LYS A 101 -22.99 30.30 -35.10
N ALA A 102 -23.87 29.29 -35.10
CA ALA A 102 -25.24 29.41 -35.58
C ALA A 102 -26.08 30.45 -34.79
N PHE A 103 -25.84 30.59 -33.48
CA PHE A 103 -26.56 31.56 -32.64
C PHE A 103 -26.09 33.02 -32.81
N ARG A 104 -24.87 33.26 -33.31
CA ARG A 104 -24.32 34.60 -33.54
C ARG A 104 -24.51 35.12 -34.96
N GLU A 105 -24.86 34.23 -35.88
CA GLU A 105 -25.13 34.54 -37.29
C GLU A 105 -26.65 34.74 -37.58
N CYS A 106 -27.50 34.73 -36.54
CA CYS A 106 -28.91 35.17 -36.58
C CYS A 106 -29.06 36.59 -36.02
#